data_AF-A0A250JCF7-F1
#
_entry.id   AF-A0A250JCF7-F1
#
_cell.length_a   1.000
_cell.length_b   1.000
_cell.length_c   1.000
_cell.angle_alpha   90.00
_cell.angle_beta   90.00
_cell.angle_gamma   90.00
#
_symmetry.space_group_name_H-M   'P 1'
#
loop_
_entity.id
_entity.type
_entity.pdbx_description
1 polymer ?
#
loop_
_entity_poly.entity_id
_entity_poly.type
_entity_poly.pdbx_seq_one_letter_code
_entity_poly.pdbx_strand_id
1 'polypeptide(L)'
;MSVGSTSSSSGSSSSSRSSSSSSSRGSSESSSSGSGSKISQEKSQAKEKSPAKEKSPAKDKALVKEKALALSRQVAARRADVVREKLTRSGFDTASVAGPRKQFVNNGGTQRNPGLDAINALNLQGGEPHSCVRTTRSNLQRAGLKGLPAGTNADGNNPRGMMVQMLQSGHWKSVNIPESTVQTINSPYGSVQAHVLSGEAYLAAAANGQIPEGSVVFQTKMGWDYGVESKGSDVGIVRNGAIFNYQANRGMSVYGNNVSEVVVMHPQ
;
A
#
# COMPACT_ATOMS: atom_id res chain seq x y z
N MET A 1 -3.92 18.43 65.45
CA MET A 1 -4.97 17.68 66.18
C MET A 1 -6.28 18.44 66.01
N SER A 2 -7.19 17.95 65.18
CA SER A 2 -8.62 18.09 65.38
C SER A 2 -9.32 17.08 64.48
N VAL A 3 -10.25 16.37 65.09
CA VAL A 3 -10.96 15.16 64.62
C VAL A 3 -12.42 15.52 64.33
N GLY A 4 -13.05 14.75 63.45
CA GLY A 4 -14.51 14.77 63.20
C GLY A 4 -14.80 14.28 61.78
N SER A 5 -14.93 12.99 61.47
CA SER A 5 -15.89 11.94 61.89
C SER A 5 -17.18 11.89 61.06
N THR A 6 -17.41 10.68 60.52
CA THR A 6 -18.69 10.05 60.08
C THR A 6 -19.34 10.58 58.79
N SER A 7 -19.96 9.78 57.90
CA SER A 7 -20.43 8.39 57.97
C SER A 7 -20.66 7.82 56.56
N SER A 8 -20.49 6.50 56.46
CA SER A 8 -20.92 5.58 55.40
C SER A 8 -22.44 5.48 55.23
N SER A 9 -22.92 5.17 54.01
CA SER A 9 -24.11 4.34 53.82
C SER A 9 -24.03 3.51 52.54
N SER A 10 -24.28 2.21 52.75
CA SER A 10 -24.51 1.13 51.80
C SER A 10 -25.93 1.18 51.23
N GLY A 11 -26.11 0.74 49.98
CA GLY A 11 -27.42 0.52 49.38
C GLY A 11 -27.37 -0.62 48.35
N SER A 12 -28.07 -1.70 48.66
CA SER A 12 -28.04 -3.01 48.02
C SER A 12 -29.01 -3.16 46.83
N SER A 13 -28.70 -4.13 45.97
CA SER A 13 -29.62 -5.11 45.34
C SER A 13 -30.84 -4.63 44.53
N SER A 14 -30.99 -5.12 43.30
CA SER A 14 -31.84 -6.31 43.02
C SER A 14 -32.12 -6.53 41.53
N SER A 15 -32.33 -7.80 41.24
CA SER A 15 -32.51 -8.49 39.96
C SER A 15 -33.94 -8.44 39.45
N SER A 16 -34.14 -8.62 38.14
CA SER A 16 -35.24 -9.39 37.50
C SER A 16 -35.29 -9.06 36.00
N ARG A 17 -35.85 -9.85 35.08
CA ARG A 17 -36.03 -11.30 34.83
C ARG A 17 -36.88 -11.33 33.54
N SER A 18 -36.56 -12.23 32.60
CA SER A 18 -37.50 -12.87 31.62
C SER A 18 -38.28 -11.97 30.62
N SER A 19 -38.38 -12.29 29.33
CA SER A 19 -39.16 -13.45 28.86
C SER A 19 -39.09 -13.61 27.33
N SER A 20 -39.34 -14.86 26.94
CA SER A 20 -39.35 -15.52 25.64
C SER A 20 -40.63 -15.33 24.80
N SER A 21 -40.56 -15.88 23.56
CA SER A 21 -41.65 -16.42 22.69
C SER A 21 -41.93 -15.58 21.44
N SER A 22 -42.38 -16.10 20.28
CA SER A 22 -42.35 -17.39 19.58
C SER A 22 -43.14 -17.20 18.26
N SER A 23 -42.93 -18.09 17.27
CA SER A 23 -43.86 -18.40 16.15
C SER A 23 -43.84 -17.42 14.96
N SER A 24 -43.79 -17.85 13.69
CA SER A 24 -44.79 -18.71 13.03
C SER A 24 -44.25 -19.50 11.82
N ARG A 25 -44.89 -20.66 11.61
CA ARG A 25 -44.85 -21.59 10.46
C ARG A 25 -45.86 -21.19 9.35
N GLY A 26 -45.63 -21.70 8.14
CA GLY A 26 -46.60 -21.99 7.05
C GLY A 26 -45.82 -22.35 5.76
N SER A 27 -45.73 -23.61 5.28
CA SER A 27 -46.73 -24.41 4.51
C SER A 27 -47.17 -23.70 3.22
N SER A 28 -47.23 -24.26 1.99
CA SER A 28 -47.11 -25.62 1.43
C SER A 28 -47.38 -25.54 -0.11
N GLU A 29 -46.78 -26.45 -0.91
CA GLU A 29 -47.35 -27.10 -2.14
C GLU A 29 -47.77 -26.23 -3.38
N SER A 30 -47.77 -26.63 -4.66
CA SER A 30 -47.49 -27.89 -5.41
C SER A 30 -47.50 -27.65 -6.95
N SER A 31 -46.76 -28.51 -7.69
CA SER A 31 -46.95 -29.08 -9.05
C SER A 31 -47.51 -28.27 -10.26
N SER A 32 -46.87 -28.33 -11.44
CA SER A 32 -47.03 -29.42 -12.44
C SER A 32 -46.59 -29.05 -13.88
N SER A 33 -46.10 -30.07 -14.59
CA SER A 33 -46.38 -30.43 -16.00
C SER A 33 -45.63 -29.81 -17.19
N GLY A 34 -45.25 -30.71 -18.12
CA GLY A 34 -45.27 -30.47 -19.58
C GLY A 34 -43.89 -30.32 -20.23
N SER A 35 -43.25 -31.40 -20.67
CA SER A 35 -43.40 -32.03 -22.00
C SER A 35 -42.55 -31.39 -23.10
N GLY A 36 -41.72 -32.23 -23.73
CA GLY A 36 -40.63 -31.83 -24.61
C GLY A 36 -40.97 -31.64 -26.08
N SER A 37 -39.92 -31.45 -26.89
CA SER A 37 -39.73 -32.18 -28.15
C SER A 37 -38.40 -31.85 -28.81
N LYS A 38 -37.87 -32.90 -29.43
CA LYS A 38 -36.67 -33.00 -30.27
C LYS A 38 -36.75 -32.08 -31.49
N ILE A 39 -35.60 -31.53 -31.91
CA ILE A 39 -35.37 -31.16 -33.32
C ILE A 39 -34.00 -31.68 -33.76
N SER A 40 -34.02 -32.19 -34.99
CA SER A 40 -33.16 -33.16 -35.66
C SER A 40 -31.73 -32.75 -35.98
N GLN A 41 -30.86 -33.78 -35.98
CA GLN A 41 -29.65 -33.86 -36.80
C GLN A 41 -30.02 -34.16 -38.26
N GLU A 42 -29.37 -33.48 -39.20
CA GLU A 42 -28.75 -34.02 -40.44
C GLU A 42 -28.56 -32.86 -41.44
N LYS A 43 -27.31 -32.62 -41.89
CA LYS A 43 -27.02 -32.49 -43.33
C LYS A 43 -25.51 -32.52 -43.63
N SER A 44 -25.23 -33.23 -44.72
CA SER A 44 -23.96 -33.72 -45.23
C SER A 44 -23.06 -32.70 -45.96
N GLN A 45 -21.84 -33.20 -46.19
CA GLN A 45 -20.73 -32.79 -47.06
C GLN A 45 -21.07 -32.04 -48.37
N ALA A 46 -20.21 -31.07 -48.77
CA ALA A 46 -19.29 -31.16 -49.94
C ALA A 46 -18.87 -29.76 -50.50
N LYS A 47 -17.53 -29.55 -50.55
CA LYS A 47 -16.66 -29.01 -51.62
C LYS A 47 -17.23 -27.97 -52.63
N GLU A 48 -16.63 -26.76 -52.69
CA GLU A 48 -15.88 -26.21 -53.85
C GLU A 48 -15.51 -24.71 -53.71
N LYS A 49 -14.40 -24.36 -54.39
CA LYS A 49 -14.02 -23.05 -54.99
C LYS A 49 -13.48 -21.89 -54.13
N SER A 50 -12.20 -21.60 -54.37
CA SER A 50 -11.54 -20.30 -54.12
C SER A 50 -12.08 -19.19 -55.03
N PRO A 51 -11.90 -17.91 -54.65
CA PRO A 51 -10.90 -17.09 -55.34
C PRO A 51 -10.06 -16.19 -54.41
N ALA A 52 -9.17 -15.41 -55.04
CA ALA A 52 -7.94 -14.84 -54.51
C ALA A 52 -8.05 -13.56 -53.65
N LYS A 53 -6.89 -13.27 -53.00
CA LYS A 53 -6.30 -11.94 -52.76
C LYS A 53 -6.84 -11.13 -51.56
N GLU A 54 -6.03 -11.07 -50.49
CA GLU A 54 -5.50 -9.81 -49.92
C GLU A 54 -4.52 -10.09 -48.77
N LYS A 55 -3.27 -9.64 -48.94
CA LYS A 55 -2.25 -9.61 -47.88
C LYS A 55 -2.58 -8.48 -46.91
N SER A 56 -3.06 -8.80 -45.72
CA SER A 56 -3.30 -7.83 -44.64
C SER A 56 -1.99 -7.56 -43.85
N PRO A 57 -1.57 -6.30 -43.63
CA PRO A 57 -0.33 -5.93 -42.93
C PRO A 57 -0.43 -5.96 -41.39
N ALA A 58 -1.43 -6.66 -40.84
CA ALA A 58 -1.74 -6.61 -39.40
C ALA A 58 -0.87 -7.54 -38.54
N LYS A 59 -0.28 -8.60 -39.13
CA LYS A 59 0.57 -9.55 -38.38
C LYS A 59 1.93 -8.97 -38.00
N ASP A 60 2.45 -8.01 -38.77
CA ASP A 60 3.79 -7.46 -38.53
C ASP A 60 3.83 -6.48 -37.35
N LYS A 61 2.75 -5.72 -37.09
CA LYS A 61 2.69 -4.80 -35.94
C LYS A 61 2.57 -5.52 -34.59
N ALA A 62 1.88 -6.64 -34.54
CA ALA A 62 1.76 -7.45 -33.32
C ALA A 62 3.11 -8.07 -32.93
N LEU A 63 3.84 -8.59 -33.92
CA LEU A 63 5.15 -9.21 -33.71
C LEU A 63 6.22 -8.19 -33.28
N VAL A 64 6.16 -6.95 -33.77
CA VAL A 64 7.08 -5.87 -33.36
C VAL A 64 6.80 -5.41 -31.93
N LYS A 65 5.52 -5.30 -31.53
CA LYS A 65 5.16 -4.90 -30.15
C LYS A 65 5.53 -5.98 -29.13
N GLU A 66 5.38 -7.25 -29.49
CA GLU A 66 5.79 -8.38 -28.67
C GLU A 66 7.32 -8.47 -28.53
N LYS A 67 8.07 -8.28 -29.63
CA LYS A 67 9.54 -8.20 -29.61
C LYS A 67 10.05 -7.02 -28.79
N ALA A 68 9.41 -5.85 -28.85
CA ALA A 68 9.80 -4.68 -28.05
C ALA A 68 9.54 -4.90 -26.54
N LEU A 69 8.43 -5.56 -26.20
CA LEU A 69 8.11 -5.92 -24.81
C LEU A 69 9.07 -7.00 -24.29
N ALA A 70 9.41 -7.99 -25.11
CA ALA A 70 10.39 -9.02 -24.78
C ALA A 70 11.80 -8.44 -24.59
N LEU A 71 12.23 -7.51 -25.46
CA LEU A 71 13.51 -6.83 -25.33
C LEU A 71 13.55 -5.94 -24.09
N SER A 72 12.44 -5.25 -23.76
CA SER A 72 12.33 -4.44 -22.54
C SER A 72 12.41 -5.30 -21.27
N ARG A 73 11.75 -6.46 -21.27
CA ARG A 73 11.86 -7.46 -20.18
C ARG A 73 13.27 -8.04 -20.07
N GLN A 74 13.94 -8.25 -21.20
CA GLN A 74 15.31 -8.78 -21.22
C GLN A 74 16.34 -7.74 -20.75
N VAL A 75 16.13 -6.46 -21.05
CA VAL A 75 16.94 -5.34 -20.52
C VAL A 75 16.69 -5.14 -19.04
N ALA A 76 15.43 -5.24 -18.57
CA ALA A 76 15.09 -5.18 -17.15
C ALA A 76 15.71 -6.36 -16.37
N ALA A 77 15.61 -7.59 -16.91
CA ALA A 77 16.23 -8.77 -16.29
C ALA A 77 17.76 -8.66 -16.24
N ARG A 78 18.42 -8.16 -17.30
CA ARG A 78 19.88 -7.93 -17.29
C ARG A 78 20.29 -6.85 -16.28
N ARG A 79 19.46 -5.82 -16.07
CA ARG A 79 19.71 -4.81 -15.02
C ARG A 79 19.53 -5.41 -13.62
N ALA A 80 18.50 -6.25 -13.42
CA ALA A 80 18.27 -6.95 -12.17
C ALA A 80 19.40 -7.94 -11.83
N ASP A 81 19.97 -8.62 -12.83
CA ASP A 81 21.11 -9.53 -12.61
C ASP A 81 22.42 -8.78 -12.31
N VAL A 82 22.66 -7.63 -12.95
CA VAL A 82 23.80 -6.75 -12.59
C VAL A 82 23.65 -6.21 -11.17
N VAL A 83 22.43 -5.87 -10.74
CA VAL A 83 22.14 -5.45 -9.36
C VAL A 83 22.31 -6.62 -8.38
N ARG A 84 21.87 -7.83 -8.75
CA ARG A 84 22.03 -9.05 -7.94
C ARG A 84 23.50 -9.45 -7.78
N GLU A 85 24.33 -9.32 -8.81
CA GLU A 85 25.78 -9.56 -8.72
C GLU A 85 26.49 -8.50 -7.86
N LYS A 86 25.97 -7.26 -7.86
CA LYS A 86 26.48 -6.19 -6.99
C LYS A 86 26.11 -6.40 -5.52
N LEU A 87 24.94 -6.99 -5.25
CA LEU A 87 24.46 -7.35 -3.92
C LEU A 87 25.16 -8.58 -3.32
N THR A 88 25.63 -9.53 -4.13
CA THR A 88 26.35 -10.72 -3.64
C THR A 88 27.84 -10.47 -3.39
N ARG A 89 28.43 -9.43 -3.98
CA ARG A 89 29.82 -9.01 -3.69
C ARG A 89 29.95 -8.11 -2.45
N SER A 90 28.87 -7.47 -2.01
CA SER A 90 28.84 -6.76 -0.72
C SER A 90 28.39 -7.73 0.38
N GLY A 91 29.34 -8.47 0.95
CA GLY A 91 29.11 -9.27 2.14
C GLY A 91 28.39 -8.45 3.22
N PHE A 92 27.23 -8.94 3.65
CA PHE A 92 26.46 -8.38 4.75
C PHE A 92 27.18 -8.72 6.07
N ASP A 93 28.13 -7.88 6.46
CA ASP A 93 28.63 -7.81 7.84
C ASP A 93 27.97 -6.61 8.54
N THR A 94 26.91 -6.88 9.29
CA THR A 94 26.17 -5.89 10.09
C THR A 94 26.85 -5.51 11.40
N ALA A 95 28.18 -5.59 11.48
CA ALA A 95 28.93 -5.36 12.71
C ALA A 95 30.09 -4.39 12.50
N SER A 96 29.86 -3.22 11.87
CA SER A 96 30.80 -2.08 11.86
C SER A 96 30.15 -0.81 11.27
N VAL A 97 29.02 -0.34 11.81
CA VAL A 97 28.53 1.02 11.53
C VAL A 97 28.95 1.95 12.67
N ALA A 98 30.27 2.08 12.82
CA ALA A 98 30.91 3.13 13.59
C ALA A 98 32.13 3.62 12.78
N GLY A 99 31.86 4.09 11.57
CA GLY A 99 32.82 4.74 10.66
C GLY A 99 32.24 6.08 10.18
N PRO A 100 33.09 7.04 9.77
CA PRO A 100 32.74 8.45 9.74
C PRO A 100 31.53 8.73 8.83
N ARG A 101 30.55 9.42 9.43
CA ARG A 101 29.34 9.94 8.79
C ARG A 101 29.74 10.66 7.49
N LYS A 102 29.43 10.07 6.33
CA LYS A 102 29.30 10.86 5.11
C LYS A 102 28.10 11.78 5.33
N GLN A 103 28.38 13.00 5.80
CA GLN A 103 27.49 14.12 5.55
C GLN A 103 27.21 14.10 4.05
N PHE A 104 25.94 13.98 3.70
CA PHE A 104 25.50 14.21 2.33
C PHE A 104 25.91 15.64 1.98
N VAL A 105 26.98 15.75 1.20
CA VAL A 105 27.32 17.00 0.53
C VAL A 105 26.29 17.14 -0.58
N ASN A 106 25.28 17.96 -0.32
CA ASN A 106 24.25 18.36 -1.27
C ASN A 106 24.90 19.15 -2.42
N ASN A 107 25.45 18.46 -3.40
CA ASN A 107 25.81 19.06 -4.67
C ASN A 107 24.60 18.96 -5.62
N GLY A 108 23.71 19.94 -5.51
CA GLY A 108 22.58 20.13 -6.43
C GLY A 108 21.34 20.68 -5.76
N GLY A 109 21.35 21.97 -5.39
CA GLY A 109 20.17 22.84 -5.23
C GLY A 109 18.86 22.20 -4.74
N THR A 110 18.88 21.38 -3.68
CA THR A 110 17.66 20.87 -3.07
C THR A 110 16.97 22.01 -2.34
N GLN A 111 15.87 22.49 -2.91
CA GLN A 111 14.89 23.32 -2.22
C GLN A 111 14.58 22.63 -0.88
N ARG A 112 15.05 23.22 0.24
CA ARG A 112 14.81 22.67 1.58
C ARG A 112 13.31 22.48 1.75
N ASN A 113 12.91 21.29 2.19
CA ASN A 113 11.52 21.01 2.54
C ASN A 113 11.39 21.10 4.07
N PRO A 114 10.79 22.19 4.62
CA PRO A 114 10.73 22.40 6.05
C PRO A 114 9.98 21.28 6.79
N GLY A 115 9.01 20.63 6.13
CA GLY A 115 8.27 19.51 6.72
C GLY A 115 9.14 18.26 6.86
N LEU A 116 9.99 17.94 5.87
CA LEU A 116 10.96 16.86 6.02
C LEU A 116 11.96 17.16 7.14
N ASP A 117 12.46 18.40 7.21
CA ASP A 117 13.37 18.84 8.27
C ASP A 117 12.73 18.74 9.67
N ALA A 118 11.46 19.13 9.80
CA ALA A 118 10.70 19.03 11.04
C ALA A 118 10.53 17.58 11.52
N ILE A 119 10.21 16.66 10.60
CA ILE A 119 10.17 15.22 10.92
C ILE A 119 11.55 14.75 11.36
N ASN A 120 12.61 15.12 10.62
CA ASN A 120 13.99 14.69 10.88
C ASN A 120 14.53 15.17 12.22
N ALA A 121 14.12 16.34 12.68
CA ALA A 121 14.50 16.88 13.99
C ALA A 121 13.86 16.12 15.17
N LEU A 122 12.78 15.34 14.94
CA LEU A 122 12.13 14.60 16.01
C LEU A 122 12.89 13.34 16.41
N ASN A 123 12.87 13.08 17.72
CA ASN A 123 13.00 11.74 18.26
C ASN A 123 11.68 10.98 18.04
N LEU A 124 11.69 10.05 17.09
CA LEU A 124 10.54 9.21 16.78
C LEU A 124 10.20 8.32 17.97
N GLN A 125 8.92 8.29 18.33
CA GLN A 125 8.40 7.45 19.40
C GLN A 125 7.80 6.18 18.81
N GLY A 126 8.21 5.04 19.38
CA GLY A 126 7.63 3.75 19.03
C GLY A 126 6.20 3.62 19.53
N GLY A 127 5.53 2.57 19.07
CA GLY A 127 4.20 2.22 19.52
C GLY A 127 3.98 0.72 19.51
N GLU A 128 2.79 0.31 19.95
CA GLU A 128 2.40 -1.10 20.03
C GLU A 128 2.53 -1.83 18.68
N PRO A 129 2.76 -3.15 18.69
CA PRO A 129 2.68 -3.97 17.49
C PRO A 129 1.40 -3.69 16.69
N HIS A 130 1.51 -3.70 15.37
CA HIS A 130 0.41 -3.46 14.43
C HIS A 130 -0.24 -2.06 14.51
N SER A 131 0.45 -1.07 15.10
CA SER A 131 -0.06 0.30 15.22
C SER A 131 0.56 1.30 14.22
N CYS A 132 1.03 0.84 13.05
CA CYS A 132 1.80 1.63 12.09
C CYS A 132 1.16 2.98 11.72
N VAL A 133 -0.14 3.00 11.42
CA VAL A 133 -0.89 4.24 11.11
C VAL A 133 -0.93 5.18 12.31
N ARG A 134 -1.32 4.67 13.49
CA ARG A 134 -1.42 5.46 14.72
C ARG A 134 -0.08 6.07 15.11
N THR A 135 0.99 5.26 15.08
CA THR A 135 2.33 5.67 15.50
C THR A 135 2.95 6.63 14.49
N THR A 136 2.83 6.37 13.19
CA THR A 136 3.27 7.31 12.15
C THR A 136 2.56 8.64 12.31
N ARG A 137 1.22 8.64 12.36
CA ARG A 137 0.42 9.85 12.52
C ARG A 137 0.81 10.65 13.78
N SER A 138 0.98 9.99 14.91
CA SER A 138 1.37 10.65 16.17
C SER A 138 2.72 11.36 16.04
N ASN A 139 3.71 10.72 15.40
CA ASN A 139 5.00 11.35 15.13
C ASN A 139 4.89 12.53 14.17
N LEU A 140 4.08 12.42 13.10
CA LEU A 140 3.85 13.53 12.17
C LEU A 140 3.12 14.71 12.86
N GLN A 141 2.18 14.43 13.77
CA GLN A 141 1.52 15.46 14.59
C GLN A 141 2.50 16.16 15.53
N ARG A 142 3.39 15.39 16.18
CA ARG A 142 4.48 15.95 17.01
C ARG A 142 5.45 16.81 16.21
N ALA A 143 5.57 16.59 14.90
CA ALA A 143 6.37 17.41 14.00
C ALA A 143 5.64 18.70 13.57
N GLY A 144 4.39 18.90 14.03
CA GLY A 144 3.58 20.07 13.69
C GLY A 144 2.99 20.00 12.27
N LEU A 145 2.94 18.83 11.66
CA LEU A 145 2.44 18.69 10.28
C LEU A 145 0.91 18.69 10.22
N LYS A 146 0.41 19.29 9.14
CA LYS A 146 -1.03 19.44 8.86
C LYS A 146 -1.52 18.36 7.90
N GLY A 147 -2.83 18.32 7.68
CA GLY A 147 -3.45 17.38 6.73
C GLY A 147 -3.44 15.92 7.18
N LEU A 148 -3.28 15.67 8.48
CA LEU A 148 -3.28 14.34 9.06
C LEU A 148 -4.70 13.95 9.47
N PRO A 149 -5.18 12.75 9.12
CA PRO A 149 -6.57 12.36 9.40
C PRO A 149 -6.78 12.02 10.89
N ALA A 150 -7.94 12.38 11.44
CA ALA A 150 -8.33 12.02 12.81
C ALA A 150 -8.57 10.51 12.99
N GLY A 151 -8.89 9.78 11.91
CA GLY A 151 -9.06 8.34 11.90
C GLY A 151 -9.08 7.77 10.47
N THR A 152 -8.96 6.45 10.35
CA THR A 152 -8.95 5.75 9.05
C THR A 152 -9.92 4.58 9.00
N ASN A 153 -10.69 4.32 10.06
CA ASN A 153 -11.49 3.11 10.27
C ASN A 153 -12.51 2.78 9.16
N ALA A 154 -13.04 3.78 8.44
CA ALA A 154 -13.94 3.52 7.32
C ALA A 154 -13.26 2.81 6.15
N ASP A 155 -11.94 2.92 6.03
CA ASP A 155 -11.14 2.12 5.12
C ASP A 155 -10.52 0.96 5.88
N GLY A 156 -11.01 -0.24 5.62
CA GLY A 156 -10.46 -1.41 6.28
C GLY A 156 -9.00 -1.68 5.88
N ASN A 157 -8.48 -1.07 4.80
CA ASN A 157 -7.05 -0.83 4.59
C ASN A 157 -6.65 0.54 5.18
N ASN A 158 -6.32 0.57 6.47
CA ASN A 158 -6.06 1.81 7.20
C ASN A 158 -4.91 2.66 6.61
N PRO A 159 -3.76 2.08 6.19
CA PRO A 159 -2.72 2.84 5.49
C PRO A 159 -3.20 3.51 4.20
N ARG A 160 -4.02 2.82 3.39
CA ARG A 160 -4.63 3.43 2.20
C ARG A 160 -5.54 4.59 2.57
N GLY A 161 -6.40 4.40 3.57
CA GLY A 161 -7.27 5.47 4.08
C GLY A 161 -6.50 6.69 4.62
N MET A 162 -5.33 6.47 5.25
CA MET A 162 -4.45 7.55 5.69
C MET A 162 -3.85 8.30 4.50
N MET A 163 -3.29 7.57 3.53
CA MET A 163 -2.68 8.13 2.33
C MET A 163 -3.66 9.00 1.52
N VAL A 164 -4.86 8.49 1.26
CA VAL A 164 -5.88 9.21 0.49
C VAL A 164 -6.27 10.52 1.17
N GLN A 165 -6.56 10.49 2.48
CA GLN A 165 -6.91 11.71 3.22
C GLN A 165 -5.74 12.71 3.28
N MET A 166 -4.51 12.23 3.43
CA MET A 166 -3.32 13.09 3.41
C MET A 166 -3.16 13.79 2.06
N LEU A 167 -3.31 13.08 0.94
CA LEU A 167 -3.23 13.65 -0.41
C LEU A 167 -4.38 14.65 -0.67
N GLN A 168 -5.60 14.33 -0.25
CA GLN A 168 -6.75 15.24 -0.40
C GLN A 168 -6.63 16.52 0.42
N SER A 169 -5.85 16.51 1.51
CA SER A 169 -5.66 17.68 2.35
C SER A 169 -4.91 18.84 1.68
N GLY A 170 -4.19 18.57 0.59
CA GLY A 170 -3.32 19.55 -0.08
C GLY A 170 -2.04 19.91 0.70
N HIS A 171 -1.80 19.28 1.86
CA HIS A 171 -0.56 19.46 2.64
C HIS A 171 0.52 18.41 2.31
N TRP A 172 0.18 17.46 1.45
CA TRP A 172 1.04 16.34 1.11
C TRP A 172 0.96 16.04 -0.37
N LYS A 173 2.08 15.60 -0.94
CA LYS A 173 2.16 15.14 -2.33
C LYS A 173 2.83 13.79 -2.43
N SER A 174 2.36 12.95 -3.35
CA SER A 174 3.13 11.79 -3.81
C SER A 174 4.28 12.26 -4.70
N VAL A 175 5.45 11.65 -4.59
CA VAL A 175 6.66 12.10 -5.27
C VAL A 175 6.85 11.35 -6.59
N ASN A 176 7.09 12.08 -7.67
CA ASN A 176 7.46 11.50 -8.96
C ASN A 176 8.91 11.02 -8.94
N ILE A 177 9.11 9.79 -8.50
CA ILE A 177 10.41 9.09 -8.53
C ILE A 177 10.51 8.37 -9.88
N PRO A 178 11.70 8.28 -10.51
CA PRO A 178 11.88 7.51 -11.74
C PRO A 178 11.29 6.10 -11.63
N GLU A 179 10.68 5.62 -12.73
CA GLU A 179 9.97 4.34 -12.80
C GLU A 179 8.64 4.27 -12.03
N SER A 180 8.22 5.36 -11.38
CA SER A 180 6.86 5.46 -10.85
C SER A 180 5.82 5.63 -11.98
N THR A 181 4.61 5.14 -11.73
CA THR A 181 3.45 5.31 -12.60
C THR A 181 2.37 6.08 -11.86
N VAL A 182 1.66 6.98 -12.54
CA VAL A 182 0.49 7.64 -11.95
C VAL A 182 -0.65 6.64 -11.94
N GLN A 183 -1.20 6.39 -10.76
CA GLN A 183 -2.36 5.53 -10.56
C GLN A 183 -3.45 6.26 -9.77
N THR A 184 -4.71 5.89 -10.01
CA THR A 184 -5.82 6.35 -9.19
C THR A 184 -5.99 5.39 -8.02
N ILE A 185 -5.87 5.89 -6.79
CA ILE A 185 -6.07 5.11 -5.58
C ILE A 185 -7.45 5.45 -5.01
N ASN A 186 -8.27 4.41 -4.84
CA ASN A 186 -9.63 4.52 -4.35
C ASN A 186 -9.73 4.08 -2.89
N SER A 187 -10.45 4.84 -2.09
CA SER A 187 -10.74 4.58 -0.69
C SER A 187 -12.17 5.02 -0.37
N PRO A 188 -12.78 4.53 0.72
CA PRO A 188 -14.03 5.09 1.26
C PRO A 188 -13.96 6.60 1.57
N TYR A 189 -12.76 7.18 1.69
CA TYR A 189 -12.56 8.64 1.83
C TYR A 189 -12.51 9.38 0.49
N GLY A 190 -12.62 8.67 -0.64
CA GLY A 190 -12.59 9.21 -2.00
C GLY A 190 -11.42 8.68 -2.83
N SER A 191 -11.14 9.37 -3.93
CA SER A 191 -10.12 8.97 -4.91
C SER A 191 -9.07 10.05 -5.10
N VAL A 192 -7.81 9.64 -5.27
CA VAL A 192 -6.67 10.52 -5.53
C VAL A 192 -5.77 9.93 -6.60
N GLN A 193 -5.02 10.77 -7.30
CA GLN A 193 -3.90 10.31 -8.12
C GLN A 193 -2.61 10.29 -7.28
N ALA A 194 -1.82 9.23 -7.41
CA ALA A 194 -0.53 9.11 -6.77
C ALA A 194 0.52 8.49 -7.69
N HIS A 195 1.78 8.86 -7.46
CA HIS A 195 2.93 8.18 -8.05
C HIS A 195 3.22 6.88 -7.30
N VAL A 196 3.04 5.74 -7.98
CA VAL A 196 3.20 4.39 -7.44
C VAL A 196 4.42 3.72 -8.05
N LEU A 197 5.28 3.18 -7.20
CA LEU A 197 6.44 2.36 -7.57
C LEU A 197 6.14 0.88 -7.34
N SER A 198 6.75 0.00 -8.13
CA SER A 198 6.88 -1.40 -7.74
C SER A 198 7.82 -1.54 -6.53
N GLY A 199 7.74 -2.64 -5.79
CA GLY A 199 8.68 -2.91 -4.69
C GLY A 199 10.15 -2.88 -5.11
N GLU A 200 10.47 -3.42 -6.29
CA GLU A 200 11.83 -3.43 -6.85
C GLU A 200 12.32 -2.00 -7.19
N ALA A 201 11.51 -1.23 -7.92
CA ALA A 201 11.84 0.14 -8.29
C ALA A 201 12.02 1.03 -7.05
N TYR A 202 11.18 0.84 -6.03
CA TYR A 202 11.32 1.52 -4.75
C TYR A 202 12.62 1.19 -4.03
N LEU A 203 13.00 -0.09 -3.94
CA LEU A 203 14.26 -0.49 -3.32
C LEU A 203 15.47 0.04 -4.08
N ALA A 204 15.42 0.04 -5.41
CA ALA A 204 16.45 0.66 -6.24
C ALA A 204 16.54 2.18 -5.98
N ALA A 205 15.41 2.88 -5.92
CA ALA A 205 15.37 4.31 -5.63
C ALA A 205 15.93 4.64 -4.23
N ALA A 206 15.60 3.83 -3.23
CA ALA A 206 16.14 3.96 -1.88
C ALA A 206 17.66 3.74 -1.85
N ALA A 207 18.16 2.70 -2.51
CA ALA A 207 19.59 2.43 -2.61
C ALA A 207 20.36 3.56 -3.35
N ASN A 208 19.69 4.23 -4.29
CA ASN A 208 20.22 5.38 -5.02
C ASN A 208 20.08 6.71 -4.25
N GLY A 209 19.58 6.69 -3.01
CA GLY A 209 19.44 7.89 -2.18
C GLY A 209 18.33 8.84 -2.63
N GLN A 210 17.37 8.36 -3.42
CA GLN A 210 16.28 9.19 -3.96
C GLN A 210 15.12 9.38 -2.97
N ILE A 211 15.12 8.64 -1.86
CA ILE A 211 14.09 8.72 -0.81
C ILE A 211 14.72 9.42 0.41
N PRO A 212 14.48 10.73 0.61
CA PRO A 212 15.11 11.46 1.69
C PRO A 212 14.55 11.07 3.06
N GLU A 213 15.37 11.27 4.09
CA GLU A 213 14.97 11.20 5.49
C GLU A 213 13.73 12.06 5.76
N GLY A 214 12.79 11.53 6.54
CA GLY A 214 11.53 12.20 6.86
C GLY A 214 10.41 11.94 5.86
N SER A 215 10.69 11.29 4.71
CA SER A 215 9.63 10.85 3.79
C SER A 215 8.65 9.92 4.48
N VAL A 216 7.38 10.02 4.14
CA VAL A 216 6.35 9.06 4.57
C VAL A 216 6.16 8.05 3.45
N VAL A 217 6.32 6.76 3.77
CA VAL A 217 6.26 5.67 2.79
C VAL A 217 5.13 4.73 3.15
N PHE A 218 4.24 4.53 2.19
CA PHE A 218 3.16 3.55 2.23
C PHE A 218 3.56 2.34 1.41
N GLN A 219 3.44 1.14 1.94
CA GLN A 219 3.79 -0.12 1.26
C GLN A 219 2.63 -1.09 1.33
N THR A 220 2.41 -1.87 0.27
CA THR A 220 1.42 -2.95 0.24
C THR A 220 1.97 -4.20 -0.43
N LYS A 221 1.57 -5.38 0.06
CA LYS A 221 1.91 -6.69 -0.53
C LYS A 221 1.00 -7.08 -1.69
N MET A 222 -0.18 -6.48 -1.78
CA MET A 222 -1.25 -6.94 -2.67
C MET A 222 -1.66 -5.90 -3.71
N GLY A 223 -1.07 -4.71 -3.64
CA GLY A 223 -1.48 -3.54 -4.43
C GLY A 223 -2.52 -2.68 -3.72
N TRP A 224 -2.72 -1.45 -4.18
CA TRP A 224 -3.62 -0.47 -3.54
C TRP A 224 -5.10 -0.68 -3.87
N ASP A 225 -5.38 -1.32 -5.00
CA ASP A 225 -6.73 -1.72 -5.40
C ASP A 225 -7.24 -2.97 -4.67
N TYR A 226 -6.38 -3.64 -3.89
CA TYR A 226 -6.74 -4.86 -3.19
C TYR A 226 -7.45 -4.60 -1.84
N GLY A 227 -8.73 -4.96 -1.78
CA GLY A 227 -9.44 -5.38 -0.56
C GLY A 227 -9.95 -4.30 0.40
N VAL A 228 -10.57 -4.80 1.48
CA VAL A 228 -11.10 -4.05 2.65
C VAL A 228 -10.36 -4.41 3.94
N GLU A 229 -9.20 -5.07 3.88
CA GLU A 229 -8.45 -5.46 5.09
C GLU A 229 -7.09 -4.74 5.16
N SER A 230 -6.61 -4.47 6.38
CA SER A 230 -5.33 -3.77 6.61
C SER A 230 -4.13 -4.69 6.47
N LYS A 231 -4.35 -6.01 6.41
CA LYS A 231 -3.29 -7.00 6.43
C LYS A 231 -2.44 -6.88 5.16
N GLY A 232 -1.15 -6.65 5.35
CA GLY A 232 -0.20 -6.51 4.26
C GLY A 232 -0.17 -5.12 3.64
N SER A 233 -0.67 -4.10 4.35
CA SER A 233 -0.34 -2.69 4.07
C SER A 233 0.26 -2.05 5.33
N ASP A 234 1.29 -1.23 5.15
CA ASP A 234 1.99 -0.54 6.23
C ASP A 234 2.34 0.89 5.81
N VAL A 235 2.57 1.75 6.80
CA VAL A 235 3.09 3.11 6.62
C VAL A 235 4.18 3.37 7.63
N GLY A 236 5.22 4.11 7.23
CA GLY A 236 6.22 4.59 8.15
C GLY A 236 7.00 5.80 7.64
N ILE A 237 7.84 6.32 8.51
CA ILE A 237 8.73 7.46 8.26
C ILE A 237 10.11 6.92 7.93
N VAL A 238 10.74 7.44 6.87
CA VAL A 238 12.14 7.15 6.58
C VAL A 238 13.01 7.76 7.68
N ARG A 239 13.75 6.90 8.38
CA ARG A 239 14.68 7.28 9.43
C ARG A 239 15.95 6.42 9.37
N ASN A 240 17.10 7.07 9.27
CA ASN A 240 18.43 6.46 9.28
C ASN A 240 18.56 5.30 8.27
N GLY A 241 18.10 5.51 7.04
CA GLY A 241 18.13 4.50 5.97
C GLY A 241 17.18 3.32 6.18
N ALA A 242 16.18 3.45 7.07
CA ALA A 242 15.16 2.43 7.31
C ALA A 242 13.76 3.03 7.43
N ILE A 243 12.73 2.18 7.39
CA ILE A 243 11.35 2.59 7.71
C ILE A 243 11.10 2.47 9.22
N PHE A 244 10.63 3.54 9.82
CA PHE A 244 10.08 3.56 11.16
C PHE A 244 8.56 3.60 11.09
N ASN A 245 7.86 2.51 11.43
CA ASN A 245 6.40 2.47 11.44
C ASN A 245 5.85 2.59 12.88
N TYR A 246 5.92 1.51 13.64
CA TYR A 246 5.74 1.47 15.10
C TYR A 246 7.05 1.14 15.82
N GLN A 247 8.04 0.67 15.08
CA GLN A 247 9.42 0.45 15.50
C GLN A 247 10.35 0.67 14.29
N ALA A 248 11.66 0.76 14.54
CA ALA A 248 12.63 0.78 13.45
C ALA A 248 12.68 -0.60 12.76
N ASN A 249 12.48 -0.62 11.44
CA ASN A 249 12.72 -1.79 10.63
C ASN A 249 14.21 -1.93 10.31
N ARG A 250 14.63 -3.10 9.83
CA ARG A 250 16.03 -3.37 9.45
C ARG A 250 16.47 -2.70 8.14
N GLY A 251 15.55 -2.03 7.44
CA GLY A 251 15.84 -1.36 6.17
C GLY A 251 14.60 -0.68 5.61
N MET A 252 14.66 -0.38 4.31
CA MET A 252 13.65 0.43 3.63
C MET A 252 12.36 -0.33 3.29
N SER A 253 12.28 -1.63 3.51
CA SER A 253 11.09 -2.44 3.24
C SER A 253 10.55 -3.11 4.50
N VAL A 254 9.25 -2.96 4.75
CA VAL A 254 8.54 -3.62 5.86
C VAL A 254 8.31 -5.10 5.55
N TYR A 255 8.10 -5.44 4.28
CA TYR A 255 7.76 -6.81 3.83
C TYR A 255 8.89 -7.51 3.07
N GLY A 256 10.11 -6.97 3.10
CA GLY A 256 11.24 -7.44 2.30
C GLY A 256 10.91 -7.43 0.81
N ASN A 257 11.14 -8.56 0.14
CA ASN A 257 10.88 -8.72 -1.30
C ASN A 257 9.39 -8.92 -1.65
N ASN A 258 8.49 -8.95 -0.66
CA ASN A 258 7.06 -9.17 -0.88
C ASN A 258 6.26 -7.87 -1.03
N VAL A 259 6.94 -6.72 -1.15
CA VAL A 259 6.27 -5.44 -1.44
C VAL A 259 5.87 -5.42 -2.90
N SER A 260 4.57 -5.28 -3.17
CA SER A 260 4.04 -5.14 -4.51
C SER A 260 4.13 -3.68 -4.97
N GLU A 261 3.58 -2.76 -4.16
CA GLU A 261 3.46 -1.35 -4.52
C GLU A 261 3.86 -0.44 -3.37
N VAL A 262 4.42 0.71 -3.72
CA VAL A 262 4.89 1.74 -2.78
C VAL A 262 4.48 3.12 -3.25
N VAL A 263 4.00 3.94 -2.31
CA VAL A 263 3.82 5.38 -2.52
C VAL A 263 4.70 6.13 -1.52
N VAL A 264 5.50 7.05 -2.03
CA VAL A 264 6.36 7.93 -1.24
C VAL A 264 5.75 9.32 -1.22
N MET A 265 5.61 9.89 -0.04
CA MET A 265 4.97 11.19 0.17
C MET A 265 5.87 12.17 0.92
N HIS A 266 5.85 13.41 0.46
CA HIS A 266 6.49 14.54 1.14
C HIS A 266 5.44 15.57 1.58
N PRO A 267 5.67 16.26 2.71
CA PRO A 267 4.88 17.43 3.08
C PRO A 267 5.11 18.58 2.09
N GLN A 268 4.12 19.46 1.94
CA GLN A 268 4.15 20.65 1.08
C GLN A 268 4.24 21.95 1.88
#